data_AF-A0A6N0NZQ6-F1
#
_entry.id   AF-A0A6N0NZQ6-F1
#
_cell.length_a   1.000
_cell.length_b   1.000
_cell.length_c   1.000
_cell.angle_alpha   90.00
_cell.angle_beta   90.00
_cell.angle_gamma   90.00
#
_symmetry.space_group_name_H-M   'P 1'
#
loop_
_entity.id
_entity.type
_entity.pdbx_description
1 polymer ?
#
loop_
_entity_poly.entity_id
_entity_poly.type
_entity_poly.pdbx_seq_one_letter_code
_entity_poly.pdbx_strand_id
1 'polypeptide(L)'
;MERIYASDLLQTSPPTTNYVDLVMDSSEVKALFDILVMYKKVSLHPLPNTLKDTLELGGSLRESGVFVSIENSPFSFERKLRRSSPIPFNLKTLPNYAEMTWRVDPAIGVEAVESKNGDSYVIGIDFPIPDPRTGVLGYILNKRTYIVMDRYEEKVSSGKVVGELGGETYLVRPNRWMTDLVTLRIQGMEAGKVLVNSNELFCRPLGSYFIPVNREEVFKILISLRMRNSQFSLDCLKFIGELA
;
A
#
# COMPACT_ATOMS: atom_id res chain seq x y z
N MET A 1 11.31 -13.48 22.24
CA MET A 1 10.03 -14.05 21.80
C MET A 1 10.34 -14.83 20.55
N GLU A 2 9.87 -16.07 20.43
CA GLU A 2 10.15 -16.89 19.25
C GLU A 2 9.31 -16.38 18.07
N ARG A 3 9.95 -16.24 16.91
CA ARG A 3 9.24 -15.87 15.67
C ARG A 3 8.55 -17.11 15.12
N ILE A 4 7.32 -16.93 14.64
CA ILE A 4 6.51 -18.00 14.05
C ILE A 4 6.52 -17.83 12.54
N TYR A 5 6.48 -18.92 11.77
CA TYR A 5 6.30 -18.83 10.32
C TYR A 5 4.82 -18.62 9.97
N ALA A 6 4.55 -17.85 8.92
CA ALA A 6 3.19 -17.59 8.45
C ALA A 6 2.47 -18.89 8.04
N SER A 7 3.19 -19.82 7.42
CA SER A 7 2.69 -21.16 7.09
C SER A 7 2.25 -21.97 8.32
N ASP A 8 3.00 -21.89 9.42
CA ASP A 8 2.66 -22.56 10.68
C ASP A 8 1.44 -21.92 11.33
N LEU A 9 1.35 -20.59 11.35
CA LEU A 9 0.23 -19.86 11.95
C LEU A 9 -1.12 -20.29 11.35
N LEU A 10 -1.16 -20.55 10.04
CA LEU A 10 -2.37 -21.02 9.33
C LEU A 10 -2.90 -22.37 9.82
N GLN A 11 -2.07 -23.17 10.49
CA GLN A 11 -2.44 -24.49 11.00
C GLN A 11 -2.81 -24.46 12.49
N THR A 12 -2.67 -23.30 13.14
CA THR A 12 -2.89 -23.16 14.58
C THR A 12 -4.25 -22.54 14.90
N SER A 13 -4.77 -22.85 16.08
CA SER A 13 -5.94 -22.15 16.62
C SER A 13 -5.56 -20.72 17.03
N PRO A 14 -6.51 -19.76 17.03
CA PRO A 14 -6.23 -18.37 17.41
C PRO A 14 -5.60 -18.33 18.81
N PRO A 15 -4.42 -17.75 18.99
CA PRO A 15 -3.76 -17.76 20.29
C PRO A 15 -4.43 -16.77 21.25
N THR A 16 -4.14 -16.96 22.54
CA THR A 16 -4.63 -16.13 23.65
C THR A 16 -3.87 -14.81 23.82
N THR A 17 -2.83 -14.57 23.01
CA THR A 17 -1.97 -13.39 23.09
C THR A 17 -2.50 -12.24 22.23
N ASN A 18 -2.25 -11.00 22.67
CA ASN A 18 -2.59 -9.79 21.89
C ASN A 18 -1.51 -9.40 20.86
N TYR A 19 -0.44 -10.19 20.75
CA TYR A 19 0.73 -9.92 19.92
C TYR A 19 1.22 -11.20 19.22
N VAL A 20 1.70 -11.03 18.00
CA VAL A 20 2.36 -12.07 17.20
C VAL A 20 3.52 -11.48 16.41
N ASP A 21 4.58 -12.27 16.27
CA ASP A 21 5.81 -11.94 15.56
C ASP A 21 6.04 -13.00 14.47
N LEU A 22 5.93 -12.59 13.21
CA LEU A 22 5.69 -13.50 12.09
C LEU A 22 6.74 -13.35 10.98
N VAL A 23 7.36 -14.46 10.58
CA VAL A 23 8.16 -14.56 9.35
C VAL A 23 7.22 -14.83 8.18
N MET A 24 7.29 -14.00 7.15
CA MET A 24 6.42 -14.07 5.97
C MET A 24 6.98 -15.05 4.94
N ASP A 25 6.60 -16.32 5.06
CA ASP A 25 6.97 -17.43 4.16
C ASP A 25 5.79 -17.98 3.34
N SER A 26 4.60 -17.38 3.46
CA SER A 26 3.37 -17.80 2.77
C SER A 26 2.76 -16.66 1.96
N SER A 27 2.13 -17.00 0.84
CA SER A 27 1.34 -16.09 -0.01
C SER A 27 -0.17 -16.15 0.27
N GLU A 28 -0.62 -16.92 1.27
CA GLU A 28 -2.03 -17.03 1.68
C GLU A 28 -2.48 -15.81 2.51
N VAL A 29 -2.24 -14.60 1.99
CA VAL A 29 -2.42 -13.33 2.69
C VAL A 29 -3.83 -13.11 3.22
N LYS A 30 -4.86 -13.63 2.52
CA LYS A 30 -6.26 -13.51 2.94
C LYS A 30 -6.55 -14.32 4.20
N ALA A 31 -6.12 -15.58 4.22
CA ALA A 31 -6.30 -16.44 5.39
C ALA A 31 -5.49 -15.90 6.58
N LEU A 32 -4.27 -15.43 6.33
CA LEU A 32 -3.45 -14.75 7.33
C LEU A 32 -4.13 -13.51 7.89
N PHE A 33 -4.72 -12.66 7.04
CA PHE A 33 -5.43 -11.47 7.48
C PHE A 33 -6.60 -11.79 8.42
N ASP A 34 -7.41 -12.79 8.09
CA ASP A 34 -8.56 -13.21 8.90
C ASP A 34 -8.14 -13.66 10.32
N ILE A 35 -6.94 -14.23 10.45
CA ILE A 35 -6.33 -14.57 11.75
C ILE A 35 -5.75 -13.33 12.43
N LEU A 36 -4.91 -12.59 11.71
CA LEU A 36 -4.07 -11.52 12.26
C LEU A 36 -4.86 -10.27 12.67
N VAL A 37 -6.04 -10.04 12.10
CA VAL A 37 -6.91 -8.91 12.48
C VAL A 37 -7.45 -9.04 13.92
N MET A 38 -7.41 -10.24 14.51
CA MET A 38 -7.81 -10.46 15.91
C MET A 38 -6.77 -9.98 16.92
N TYR A 39 -5.54 -9.71 16.50
CA TYR A 39 -4.46 -9.23 17.37
C TYR A 39 -4.47 -7.72 17.49
N LYS A 40 -3.94 -7.21 18.61
CA LYS A 40 -3.72 -5.76 18.77
C LYS A 40 -2.46 -5.29 18.06
N LYS A 41 -1.42 -6.14 18.04
CA LYS A 41 -0.11 -5.82 17.48
C LYS A 41 0.43 -7.00 16.66
N VAL A 42 1.00 -6.71 15.50
CA VAL A 42 1.58 -7.70 14.59
C VAL A 42 2.94 -7.20 14.11
N SER A 43 3.98 -8.02 14.26
CA SER A 43 5.29 -7.80 13.62
C SER A 43 5.41 -8.74 12.42
N LEU A 44 5.82 -8.21 11.28
CA LEU A 44 6.01 -8.96 10.03
C LEU A 44 7.47 -8.89 9.60
N HIS A 45 8.03 -10.05 9.24
CA HIS A 45 9.39 -10.19 8.74
C HIS A 45 9.38 -10.75 7.31
N PRO A 46 9.36 -9.90 6.27
CA PRO A 46 9.45 -10.31 4.87
C PRO A 46 10.68 -11.18 4.58
N LEU A 47 10.46 -12.28 3.87
CA LEU A 47 11.52 -12.93 3.12
C LEU A 47 11.74 -12.19 1.79
N PRO A 48 12.90 -12.36 1.12
CA PRO A 48 13.24 -11.58 -0.07
C PRO A 48 12.17 -11.55 -1.18
N ASN A 49 11.43 -12.66 -1.35
CA ASN A 49 10.41 -12.81 -2.40
C ASN A 49 8.97 -12.62 -1.90
N THR A 50 8.76 -12.28 -0.64
CA THR A 50 7.42 -12.10 -0.05
C THR A 50 7.10 -10.64 0.23
N LEU A 51 7.89 -9.69 -0.30
CA LEU A 51 7.69 -8.26 -0.10
C LEU A 51 6.28 -7.82 -0.51
N LYS A 52 5.84 -8.20 -1.72
CA LYS A 52 4.51 -7.85 -2.22
C LYS A 52 3.42 -8.26 -1.22
N ASP A 53 3.42 -9.53 -0.84
CA ASP A 53 2.42 -10.13 0.05
C ASP A 53 2.48 -9.50 1.46
N THR A 54 3.69 -9.23 1.95
CA THR A 54 3.93 -8.55 3.23
C THR A 54 3.36 -7.12 3.23
N LEU A 55 3.53 -6.36 2.14
CA LEU A 55 2.99 -5.01 2.02
C LEU A 55 1.46 -5.02 1.92
N GLU A 56 0.88 -5.99 1.21
CA GLU A 56 -0.57 -6.16 1.12
C GLU A 56 -1.17 -6.51 2.49
N LEU A 57 -0.60 -7.50 3.18
CA LEU A 57 -1.03 -7.89 4.51
C LEU A 57 -0.85 -6.77 5.54
N GLY A 58 0.35 -6.18 5.59
CA GLY A 58 0.67 -5.09 6.50
C GLY A 58 -0.22 -3.86 6.27
N GLY A 59 -0.44 -3.48 5.00
CA GLY A 59 -1.34 -2.37 4.65
C GLY A 59 -2.78 -2.62 5.06
N SER A 60 -3.33 -3.81 4.76
CA SER A 60 -4.70 -4.15 5.12
C SER A 60 -4.91 -4.21 6.64
N LEU A 61 -3.96 -4.76 7.39
CA LEU A 61 -4.01 -4.80 8.86
C LEU A 61 -3.98 -3.39 9.45
N ARG A 62 -3.09 -2.51 8.98
CA ARG A 62 -3.01 -1.11 9.42
C ARG A 62 -4.31 -0.36 9.18
N GLU A 63 -4.90 -0.52 7.99
CA GLU A 63 -6.17 0.11 7.63
C GLU A 63 -7.37 -0.47 8.39
N SER A 64 -7.19 -1.65 8.99
CA SER A 64 -8.16 -2.28 9.89
C SER A 64 -7.97 -1.89 11.36
N GLY A 65 -6.96 -1.06 11.67
CA GLY A 65 -6.70 -0.56 13.02
C GLY A 65 -5.73 -1.41 13.86
N VAL A 66 -5.07 -2.39 13.25
CA VAL A 66 -4.02 -3.18 13.93
C VAL A 66 -2.71 -2.40 13.91
N PHE A 67 -1.97 -2.42 15.03
CA PHE A 67 -0.62 -1.86 15.07
C PHE A 67 0.36 -2.82 14.40
N VAL A 68 0.96 -2.40 13.29
CA VAL A 68 1.86 -3.23 12.49
C VAL A 68 3.28 -2.66 12.53
N SER A 69 4.25 -3.56 12.68
CA SER A 69 5.68 -3.34 12.46
C SER A 69 6.13 -4.23 11.30
N ILE A 70 7.02 -3.74 10.43
CA ILE A 70 7.66 -4.57 9.41
C ILE A 70 9.17 -4.41 9.54
N GLU A 71 9.91 -5.51 9.65
CA GLU A 71 11.37 -5.51 9.88
C GLU A 71 11.82 -4.58 11.02
N ASN A 72 11.11 -4.67 12.15
CA ASN A 72 11.38 -3.85 13.34
C ASN A 72 11.18 -2.34 13.15
N SER A 73 10.52 -1.91 12.06
CA SER A 73 10.06 -0.53 11.94
C SER A 73 9.10 -0.18 13.09
N PRO A 74 9.01 1.09 13.52
CA PRO A 74 8.11 1.46 14.60
C PRO A 74 6.65 1.06 14.35
N PHE A 75 6.02 0.44 15.35
CA PHE A 75 4.61 0.05 15.28
C PHE A 75 3.71 1.23 14.97
N SER A 76 2.85 1.09 13.98
CA SER A 76 1.86 2.12 13.64
C SER A 76 0.63 1.53 12.95
N PHE A 77 -0.43 2.33 12.85
CA PHE A 77 -1.68 1.97 12.18
C PHE A 77 -2.18 3.17 11.39
N GLU A 78 -3.12 2.94 10.46
CA GLU A 78 -3.76 4.02 9.72
C GLU A 78 -5.06 4.45 10.39
N ARG A 79 -5.11 5.71 10.83
CA ARG A 79 -6.34 6.28 11.39
C ARG A 79 -7.37 6.44 10.28
N LYS A 80 -8.57 5.88 10.49
CA LYS A 80 -9.71 6.16 9.62
C LYS A 80 -10.12 7.62 9.76
N LEU A 81 -9.72 8.43 8.79
CA LEU A 81 -10.17 9.81 8.66
C LEU A 81 -11.29 9.82 7.62
N ARG A 82 -12.50 10.16 8.06
CA ARG A 82 -13.63 10.25 7.15
C ARG A 82 -13.56 11.56 6.40
N ARG A 83 -13.84 11.50 5.10
CA ARG A 83 -14.09 12.71 4.31
C ARG A 83 -15.43 13.30 4.72
N SER A 84 -15.52 14.62 4.73
CA SER A 84 -16.79 15.34 4.95
C SER A 84 -17.72 15.22 3.75
N SER A 85 -17.19 14.99 2.55
CA SER A 85 -17.94 14.79 1.32
C SER A 85 -17.34 13.67 0.46
N PRO A 86 -18.17 12.88 -0.24
CA PRO A 86 -17.71 11.96 -1.27
C PRO A 86 -16.86 12.66 -2.33
N ILE A 87 -15.97 11.92 -2.98
CA ILE A 87 -15.27 12.42 -4.17
C ILE A 87 -16.11 11.99 -5.38
N PRO A 88 -16.66 12.92 -6.18
CA PRO A 88 -17.55 12.57 -7.27
C PRO A 88 -16.74 12.13 -8.49
N PHE A 89 -16.12 10.96 -8.41
CA PHE A 89 -15.56 10.31 -9.59
C PHE A 89 -16.62 9.42 -10.21
N ASN A 90 -16.90 9.60 -11.50
CA ASN A 90 -17.72 8.65 -12.23
C ASN A 90 -16.85 7.45 -12.64
N LEU A 91 -16.64 6.54 -11.68
CA LEU A 91 -15.57 5.55 -11.71
C LEU A 91 -16.10 4.13 -11.53
N LYS A 92 -15.60 3.23 -12.38
CA LYS A 92 -15.95 1.82 -12.39
C LYS A 92 -14.71 0.94 -12.22
N THR A 93 -14.86 -0.19 -11.56
CA THR A 93 -13.79 -1.16 -11.34
C THR A 93 -14.30 -2.57 -11.68
N LEU A 94 -13.47 -3.40 -12.34
CA LEU A 94 -13.81 -4.75 -12.77
C LEU A 94 -14.02 -5.72 -11.59
N PRO A 95 -14.93 -6.70 -11.68
CA PRO A 95 -15.01 -7.75 -10.67
C PRO A 95 -13.74 -8.61 -10.78
N ASN A 96 -13.18 -9.08 -9.65
CA ASN A 96 -11.98 -9.94 -9.52
C ASN A 96 -10.66 -9.25 -9.14
N TYR A 97 -10.70 -8.10 -8.46
CA TYR A 97 -9.54 -7.56 -7.77
C TYR A 97 -9.18 -8.44 -6.55
N ALA A 98 -8.08 -9.20 -6.68
CA ALA A 98 -7.71 -10.26 -5.75
C ALA A 98 -6.95 -9.78 -4.50
N GLU A 99 -6.27 -8.64 -4.57
CA GLU A 99 -5.40 -8.16 -3.47
C GLU A 99 -6.19 -7.46 -2.36
N MET A 100 -5.72 -7.61 -1.12
CA MET A 100 -6.45 -7.15 0.06
C MET A 100 -6.48 -5.62 0.20
N THR A 101 -5.41 -4.92 -0.20
CA THR A 101 -5.36 -3.45 -0.13
C THR A 101 -5.99 -2.78 -1.35
N TRP A 102 -6.72 -3.49 -2.21
CA TRP A 102 -7.34 -2.85 -3.39
C TRP A 102 -8.73 -2.29 -3.10
N ARG A 103 -9.31 -2.63 -1.94
CA ARG A 103 -10.63 -2.13 -1.54
C ARG A 103 -10.56 -0.62 -1.30
N VAL A 104 -11.44 0.12 -1.97
CA VAL A 104 -11.68 1.55 -1.75
C VAL A 104 -12.87 1.70 -0.80
N ASP A 105 -12.91 2.73 0.05
CA ASP A 105 -14.11 3.01 0.85
C ASP A 105 -15.28 3.40 -0.08
N PRO A 106 -16.49 2.82 0.07
CA PRO A 106 -17.63 3.13 -0.80
C PRO A 106 -18.00 4.62 -0.84
N ALA A 107 -17.65 5.39 0.19
CA ALA A 107 -17.88 6.83 0.21
C ALA A 107 -17.04 7.61 -0.82
N ILE A 108 -16.13 6.96 -1.56
CA ILE A 108 -15.28 7.58 -2.59
C ILE A 108 -15.96 7.58 -3.96
N GLY A 109 -17.19 7.05 -4.07
CA GLY A 109 -17.94 7.05 -5.33
C GLY A 109 -17.35 6.10 -6.38
N VAL A 110 -16.64 5.06 -5.94
CA VAL A 110 -16.11 4.01 -6.80
C VAL A 110 -17.04 2.81 -6.75
N GLU A 111 -17.66 2.49 -7.88
CA GLU A 111 -18.58 1.36 -7.99
C GLU A 111 -17.85 0.13 -8.58
N ALA A 112 -18.11 -1.04 -8.02
CA ALA A 112 -17.76 -2.30 -8.66
C ALA A 112 -18.83 -2.60 -9.71
N VAL A 113 -18.42 -2.92 -10.93
CA VAL A 113 -19.34 -3.25 -12.01
C VAL A 113 -18.88 -4.48 -12.76
N GLU A 114 -19.84 -5.32 -13.14
CA GLU A 114 -19.67 -6.23 -14.26
C GLU A 114 -19.82 -5.40 -15.54
N SER A 115 -18.78 -5.36 -16.37
CA SER A 115 -18.68 -4.41 -17.48
C SER A 115 -19.92 -4.44 -18.37
N LYS A 116 -20.68 -3.32 -18.38
CA LYS A 116 -21.59 -2.86 -19.43
C LYS A 116 -22.34 -1.61 -18.93
N ASN A 117 -21.98 -0.44 -19.46
CA ASN A 117 -22.77 0.79 -19.67
C ASN A 117 -21.92 2.05 -19.41
N GLY A 118 -21.76 2.87 -20.47
CA GLY A 118 -21.17 4.22 -20.43
C GLY A 118 -22.06 5.15 -19.60
N ASP A 119 -21.55 6.09 -18.81
CA ASP A 119 -20.59 7.16 -19.13
C ASP A 119 -19.39 7.26 -18.15
N SER A 120 -19.06 6.17 -17.47
CA SER A 120 -17.96 6.09 -16.50
C SER A 120 -16.71 5.44 -17.12
N TYR A 121 -15.52 5.93 -16.78
CA TYR A 121 -14.28 5.22 -17.15
C TYR A 121 -14.00 4.06 -16.19
N VAL A 122 -13.28 3.06 -16.67
CA VAL A 122 -13.08 1.77 -16.01
C VAL A 122 -11.60 1.58 -15.67
N ILE A 123 -11.28 1.51 -14.38
CA ILE A 123 -9.92 1.15 -13.93
C ILE A 123 -9.60 -0.29 -14.35
N GLY A 124 -8.38 -0.51 -14.84
CA GLY A 124 -7.96 -1.77 -15.46
C GLY A 124 -8.20 -1.82 -16.97
N ILE A 125 -8.99 -0.92 -17.54
CA ILE A 125 -9.19 -0.77 -18.99
C ILE A 125 -8.56 0.56 -19.46
N ASP A 126 -9.09 1.69 -18.99
CA ASP A 126 -8.65 3.01 -19.43
C ASP A 126 -7.30 3.41 -18.82
N PHE A 127 -7.08 2.94 -17.59
CA PHE A 127 -5.83 3.03 -16.84
C PHE A 127 -5.51 1.61 -16.38
N PRO A 128 -4.63 0.87 -17.10
CA PRO A 128 -4.37 -0.56 -16.84
C PRO A 128 -3.48 -0.77 -15.60
N ILE A 129 -3.79 -0.04 -14.53
CA ILE A 129 -3.21 -0.15 -13.21
C ILE A 129 -4.11 -1.12 -12.44
N PRO A 130 -3.59 -2.27 -11.97
CA PRO A 130 -4.42 -3.29 -11.33
C PRO A 130 -5.07 -2.79 -10.03
N ASP A 131 -4.36 -1.99 -9.25
CA ASP A 131 -4.88 -1.39 -8.01
C ASP A 131 -5.81 -0.19 -8.30
N PRO A 132 -7.10 -0.25 -7.89
CA PRO A 132 -8.06 0.84 -8.07
C PRO A 132 -7.62 2.17 -7.46
N ARG A 133 -6.95 2.15 -6.29
CA ARG A 133 -6.51 3.37 -5.59
C ARG A 133 -5.46 4.12 -6.40
N THR A 134 -4.46 3.39 -6.88
CA THR A 134 -3.42 3.91 -7.77
C THR A 134 -4.01 4.25 -9.15
N GLY A 135 -5.00 3.50 -9.63
CA GLY A 135 -5.76 3.79 -10.86
C GLY A 135 -6.46 5.15 -10.83
N VAL A 136 -7.08 5.53 -9.71
CA VAL A 136 -7.66 6.88 -9.52
C VAL A 136 -6.59 7.96 -9.69
N LEU A 137 -5.40 7.76 -9.10
CA LEU A 137 -4.28 8.70 -9.28
C LEU A 137 -3.83 8.73 -10.75
N GLY A 138 -3.75 7.57 -11.40
CA GLY A 138 -3.47 7.45 -12.83
C GLY A 138 -4.41 8.28 -13.68
N TYR A 139 -5.72 8.24 -13.40
CA TYR A 139 -6.69 9.10 -14.07
C TYR A 139 -6.44 10.60 -13.86
N ILE A 140 -6.26 11.04 -12.61
CA ILE A 140 -6.04 12.45 -12.27
C ILE A 140 -4.77 13.00 -12.94
N LEU A 141 -3.76 12.16 -13.06
CA LEU A 141 -2.47 12.50 -13.67
C LEU A 141 -2.38 12.19 -15.17
N ASN A 142 -3.40 11.53 -15.74
CA ASN A 142 -3.34 10.93 -17.07
C ASN A 142 -2.11 10.02 -17.27
N LYS A 143 -1.81 9.19 -16.28
CA LYS A 143 -0.67 8.26 -16.27
C LYS A 143 -1.14 6.82 -16.27
N ARG A 144 -0.45 6.01 -17.08
CA ARG A 144 -0.61 4.54 -17.12
C ARG A 144 0.58 3.80 -16.52
N THR A 145 1.67 4.51 -16.21
CA THR A 145 2.86 3.93 -15.56
C THR A 145 2.57 3.67 -14.09
N TYR A 146 3.00 2.51 -13.59
CA TYR A 146 2.98 2.17 -12.17
C TYR A 146 4.15 1.25 -11.79
N ILE A 147 4.44 1.18 -10.49
CA ILE A 147 5.47 0.35 -9.90
C ILE A 147 4.83 -0.73 -9.03
N VAL A 148 5.33 -1.96 -9.12
CA VAL A 148 4.95 -3.07 -8.24
C VAL A 148 6.15 -3.48 -7.40
N MET A 149 6.12 -3.23 -6.10
CA MET A 149 7.17 -3.66 -5.16
C MET A 149 7.15 -5.18 -5.02
N ASP A 150 8.27 -5.83 -5.35
CA ASP A 150 8.31 -7.29 -5.49
C ASP A 150 9.47 -7.98 -4.77
N ARG A 151 10.55 -7.26 -4.46
CA ARG A 151 11.74 -7.85 -3.83
C ARG A 151 12.30 -6.99 -2.70
N TYR A 152 12.51 -7.64 -1.56
CA TYR A 152 13.07 -7.06 -0.36
C TYR A 152 14.57 -7.35 -0.23
N GLU A 153 15.34 -6.31 0.07
CA GLU A 153 16.68 -6.40 0.64
C GLU A 153 16.76 -5.44 1.84
N GLU A 154 17.64 -5.75 2.80
CA GLU A 154 17.63 -5.11 4.12
C GLU A 154 17.59 -3.58 4.07
N LYS A 155 18.38 -2.96 3.19
CA LYS A 155 18.47 -1.50 3.04
C LYS A 155 17.58 -0.93 1.93
N VAL A 156 17.43 -1.68 0.84
CA VAL A 156 16.72 -1.22 -0.35
C VAL A 156 15.72 -2.27 -0.80
N SER A 157 14.53 -1.81 -1.14
CA SER A 157 13.51 -2.64 -1.75
C SER A 157 13.37 -2.24 -3.22
N SER A 158 13.09 -3.22 -4.08
CA SER A 158 12.94 -2.98 -5.50
C SER A 158 11.53 -3.27 -5.98
N GLY A 159 11.11 -2.52 -6.99
CA GLY A 159 9.82 -2.69 -7.64
C GLY A 159 9.95 -2.67 -9.16
N LYS A 160 9.20 -3.54 -9.81
CA LYS A 160 9.13 -3.62 -11.28
C LYS A 160 8.37 -2.41 -11.83
N VAL A 161 8.94 -1.78 -12.85
CA VAL A 161 8.27 -0.73 -13.62
C VAL A 161 7.32 -1.36 -14.64
N VAL A 162 6.08 -0.90 -14.70
CA VAL A 162 5.15 -1.18 -15.79
C VAL A 162 4.83 0.14 -16.50
N GLY A 163 5.31 0.28 -17.73
CA GLY A 163 5.31 1.55 -18.48
C GLY A 163 6.71 2.17 -18.55
N GLU A 164 6.76 3.48 -18.71
CA GLU A 164 8.01 4.25 -18.85
C GLU A 164 8.08 5.35 -17.78
N LEU A 165 9.29 5.64 -17.32
CA LEU A 165 9.60 6.75 -16.41
C LEU A 165 10.22 7.91 -17.21
N GLY A 166 9.72 9.12 -16.95
CA GLY A 166 10.07 10.37 -17.66
C GLY A 166 10.56 11.49 -16.74
N GLY A 167 11.15 11.16 -15.59
CA GLY A 167 11.73 12.13 -14.63
C GLY A 167 11.05 12.18 -13.27
N GLU A 168 10.19 11.20 -12.96
CA GLU A 168 9.59 11.03 -11.65
C GLU A 168 10.65 10.75 -10.59
N THR A 169 10.44 11.29 -9.39
CA THR A 169 11.39 11.22 -8.27
C THR A 169 10.77 10.64 -7.00
N TYR A 170 9.45 10.42 -7.03
CA TYR A 170 8.69 9.88 -5.92
C TYR A 170 7.76 8.77 -6.38
N LEU A 171 7.46 7.85 -5.47
CA LEU A 171 6.37 6.89 -5.60
C LEU A 171 5.27 7.28 -4.63
N VAL A 172 4.02 7.32 -5.08
CA VAL A 172 2.90 7.64 -4.20
C VAL A 172 1.80 6.60 -4.24
N ARG A 173 1.12 6.44 -3.10
CA ARG A 173 -0.03 5.55 -2.93
C ARG A 173 -0.96 6.13 -1.85
N PRO A 174 -2.27 6.21 -2.10
CA PRO A 174 -3.20 6.70 -1.09
C PRO A 174 -3.72 5.55 -0.21
N ASN A 175 -4.20 5.90 0.97
CA ASN A 175 -4.92 4.94 1.83
C ASN A 175 -6.32 4.62 1.27
N ARG A 176 -6.98 3.62 1.87
CA ARG A 176 -8.33 3.16 1.52
C ARG A 176 -9.39 4.26 1.43
N TRP A 177 -9.24 5.31 2.23
CA TRP A 177 -10.21 6.41 2.34
C TRP A 177 -9.85 7.62 1.47
N MET A 178 -8.75 7.54 0.70
CA MET A 178 -8.23 8.64 -0.12
C MET A 178 -8.16 9.95 0.68
N THR A 179 -7.71 9.89 1.94
CA THR A 179 -7.54 11.06 2.81
C THR A 179 -6.08 11.40 3.04
N ASP A 180 -5.22 10.41 2.89
CA ASP A 180 -3.80 10.54 3.11
C ASP A 180 -3.00 9.83 2.01
N LEU A 181 -1.85 10.41 1.68
CA LEU A 181 -0.95 9.94 0.64
C LEU A 181 0.38 9.50 1.26
N VAL A 182 0.80 8.26 1.01
CA VAL A 182 2.19 7.84 1.22
C VAL A 182 3.03 8.36 0.06
N THR A 183 4.21 8.87 0.40
CA THR A 183 5.22 9.31 -0.55
C THR A 183 6.55 8.63 -0.19
N LEU A 184 7.16 7.95 -1.15
CA LEU A 184 8.49 7.34 -1.02
C LEU A 184 9.42 8.01 -2.02
N ARG A 185 10.68 8.20 -1.65
CA ARG A 185 11.67 8.73 -2.59
C ARG A 185 12.25 7.60 -3.44
N ILE A 186 12.36 7.84 -4.75
CA ILE A 186 13.12 6.96 -5.64
C ILE A 186 14.61 7.19 -5.34
N GLN A 187 15.31 6.14 -4.92
CA GLN A 187 16.74 6.16 -4.64
C GLN A 187 17.56 5.96 -5.92
N GLY A 188 17.03 5.19 -6.86
CA GLY A 188 17.69 4.92 -8.13
C GLY A 188 16.91 3.93 -8.98
N MET A 189 17.53 3.52 -10.08
CA MET A 189 17.03 2.44 -10.91
C MET A 189 18.14 1.43 -11.20
N GLU A 190 17.76 0.16 -11.23
CA GLU A 190 18.65 -0.95 -11.56
C GLU A 190 17.90 -1.98 -12.37
N ALA A 191 18.44 -2.35 -13.55
CA ALA A 191 17.88 -3.39 -14.42
C ALA A 191 16.34 -3.26 -14.67
N GLY A 192 15.85 -2.03 -14.88
CA GLY A 192 14.42 -1.78 -15.11
C GLY A 192 13.54 -1.85 -13.85
N LYS A 193 14.15 -1.86 -12.66
CA LYS A 193 13.48 -1.75 -11.38
C LYS A 193 13.76 -0.40 -10.73
N VAL A 194 12.77 0.10 -10.00
CA VAL A 194 12.93 1.25 -9.11
C VAL A 194 13.41 0.75 -7.76
N LEU A 195 14.38 1.46 -7.18
CA LEU A 195 14.89 1.21 -5.84
C LEU A 195 14.35 2.27 -4.87
N VAL A 196 13.89 1.82 -3.70
CA VAL A 196 13.46 2.67 -2.58
C VAL A 196 14.11 2.23 -1.28
N ASN A 197 14.19 3.12 -0.30
CA ASN A 197 14.65 2.76 1.04
C ASN A 197 13.63 1.82 1.71
N SER A 198 14.09 0.65 2.17
CA SER A 198 13.22 -0.34 2.80
C SER A 198 12.55 0.19 4.07
N ASN A 199 13.27 0.99 4.88
CA ASN A 199 12.72 1.56 6.11
C ASN A 199 11.62 2.59 5.82
N GLU A 200 11.77 3.42 4.79
CA GLU A 200 10.71 4.35 4.35
C GLU A 200 9.44 3.57 3.95
N LEU A 201 9.61 2.51 3.14
CA LEU A 201 8.51 1.67 2.68
C LEU A 201 7.79 0.98 3.85
N PHE A 202 8.53 0.45 4.83
CA PHE A 202 8.01 -0.29 5.99
C PHE A 202 7.45 0.58 7.10
N CYS A 203 7.80 1.85 7.13
CA CYS A 203 7.22 2.80 8.09
C CYS A 203 5.75 3.09 7.80
N ARG A 204 5.32 2.95 6.54
CA ARG A 204 3.92 3.14 6.14
C ARG A 204 3.51 2.26 4.94
N PRO A 205 3.48 0.92 5.11
CA PRO A 205 3.03 0.02 4.06
C PRO A 205 1.53 0.21 3.84
N LEU A 206 1.12 0.65 2.65
CA LEU A 206 -0.29 0.76 2.26
C LEU A 206 -0.69 -0.23 1.18
N GLY A 207 0.22 -1.14 0.81
CA GLY A 207 0.13 -2.05 -0.33
C GLY A 207 1.38 -1.98 -1.20
N SER A 208 1.36 -2.74 -2.30
CA SER A 208 2.53 -3.01 -3.14
C SER A 208 2.59 -2.21 -4.44
N TYR A 209 1.51 -1.51 -4.81
CA TYR A 209 1.41 -0.75 -6.06
C TYR A 209 1.56 0.74 -5.81
N PHE A 210 2.39 1.41 -6.60
CA PHE A 210 2.61 2.85 -6.50
C PHE A 210 2.56 3.52 -7.87
N ILE A 211 2.15 4.77 -7.91
CA ILE A 211 2.27 5.60 -9.10
C ILE A 211 3.55 6.45 -8.99
N PRO A 212 4.45 6.41 -10.00
CA PRO A 212 5.59 7.30 -10.02
C PRO A 212 5.14 8.72 -10.36
N VAL A 213 5.66 9.69 -9.62
CA VAL A 213 5.30 11.11 -9.75
C VAL A 213 6.49 12.05 -9.53
N ASN A 214 6.39 13.26 -10.08
CA ASN A 214 7.23 14.40 -9.73
C ASN A 214 6.56 15.29 -8.67
N ARG A 215 7.25 16.35 -8.21
CA ARG A 215 6.74 17.25 -7.16
C ARG A 215 5.44 17.98 -7.55
N GLU A 216 5.32 18.41 -8.80
CA GLU A 216 4.14 19.12 -9.28
C GLU A 216 2.91 18.21 -9.28
N GLU A 217 3.11 16.95 -9.67
CA GLU A 217 2.07 15.92 -9.68
C GLU A 217 1.62 15.54 -8.26
N VAL A 218 2.55 15.46 -7.29
CA VAL A 218 2.19 15.31 -5.86
C VAL A 218 1.30 16.47 -5.43
N PHE A 219 1.67 17.70 -5.73
CA PHE A 219 0.88 18.87 -5.36
C PHE A 219 -0.51 18.85 -6.00
N LYS A 220 -0.60 18.49 -7.29
CA LYS A 220 -1.87 18.31 -8.02
C LYS A 220 -2.76 17.27 -7.33
N ILE A 221 -2.20 16.11 -6.97
CA ILE A 221 -2.93 15.05 -6.25
C ILE A 221 -3.51 15.58 -4.93
N LEU A 222 -2.68 16.24 -4.12
CA LEU A 222 -3.08 16.72 -2.79
C LEU A 222 -4.21 17.75 -2.88
N ILE A 223 -4.15 18.68 -3.84
CA ILE A 223 -5.20 19.67 -4.06
C ILE A 223 -6.46 19.04 -4.63
N SER A 224 -6.36 18.30 -5.73
CA SER A 224 -7.52 17.73 -6.44
C SER A 224 -8.33 16.80 -5.54
N LEU A 225 -7.66 16.06 -4.66
CA LEU A 225 -8.31 15.13 -3.74
C LEU A 225 -8.49 15.70 -2.34
N ARG A 226 -8.02 16.91 -2.02
CA ARG A 226 -7.99 17.45 -0.65
C ARG A 226 -7.39 16.45 0.36
N MET A 227 -6.31 15.80 -0.05
CA MET A 227 -5.60 14.85 0.80
C MET A 227 -4.51 15.55 1.58
N ARG A 228 -4.19 15.01 2.76
CA ARG A 228 -2.98 15.40 3.46
C ARG A 228 -1.85 14.50 3.01
N ASN A 229 -0.66 15.05 2.88
CA ASN A 229 0.54 14.23 2.90
C ASN A 229 0.96 14.10 4.36
N SER A 230 0.33 13.16 5.07
CA SER A 230 0.82 12.79 6.39
C SER A 230 2.17 12.12 6.18
N GLN A 231 3.25 12.85 6.50
CA GLN A 231 4.58 12.26 6.60
C GLN A 231 4.56 11.08 7.57
N PHE A 232 5.68 10.35 7.63
CA PHE A 232 5.81 9.23 8.56
C PHE A 232 5.51 9.65 10.01
N SER A 233 5.11 8.71 10.86
CA SER A 233 4.97 8.99 12.29
C SER A 233 6.30 9.54 12.86
N LEU A 234 6.24 10.34 13.92
CA LEU A 234 7.45 10.92 14.54
C LEU A 234 8.50 9.85 14.89
N ASP A 235 8.05 8.69 15.38
CA ASP A 235 8.95 7.57 15.70
C ASP A 235 9.61 7.01 14.44
N CYS A 236 8.88 6.97 13.32
CA CYS A 236 9.47 6.61 12.03
C CYS A 236 10.45 7.67 11.52
N LEU A 237 10.17 8.97 11.67
CA LEU A 237 11.09 10.03 11.27
C LEU A 237 12.40 9.98 12.07
N LYS A 238 12.34 9.69 13.37
CA LYS A 238 13.53 9.42 14.19
C LYS A 238 14.27 8.17 13.72
N PHE A 239 13.53 7.11 13.41
CA PHE A 239 14.09 5.83 12.96
C PHE A 239 14.83 5.95 11.62
N ILE A 240 14.31 6.74 10.68
CA ILE A 240 14.96 7.01 9.39
C ILE A 240 16.04 8.12 9.48
N GLY A 241 16.22 8.73 10.65
CA GLY A 241 17.25 9.76 10.90
C GLY A 241 16.90 11.16 10.40
N GLU A 242 15.63 11.46 10.10
CA GLU A 242 15.18 12.77 9.60
C GLU A 242 14.95 13.82 10.71
N LEU A 243 14.87 13.39 11.98
CA LEU A 243 14.68 14.27 13.15
C LEU A 243 15.79 14.11 14.21
N ALA A 244 17.03 13.87 13.76
CA ALA A 244 18.20 13.74 14.63
C ALA A 244 18.67 15.08 15.22
#